data_AF-W6YQ10-F1
#
_entry.id   AF-W6YQ10-F1
#
_cell.length_a   1.000
_cell.length_b   1.000
_cell.length_c   1.000
_cell.angle_alpha   90.00
_cell.angle_beta   90.00
_cell.angle_gamma   90.00
#
_symmetry.space_group_name_H-M   'P 1'
#
loop_
_entity.id
_entity.type
_entity.pdbx_description
1 polymer ?
#
loop_
_entity_poly.entity_id
_entity_poly.type
_entity_poly.pdbx_seq_one_letter_code
_entity_poly.pdbx_strand_id
1 'polypeptide(L)'
;MSRWYGSTMQRYFYSRDVLCTSVGSDLIQSKQKAKLALKNSRWFTRGWTLQELLAPSIVEFFSKEGTKLGDKLSLAKEVCEVTGISSPALQGEPLSNFSVHERVTWIEHRTTTIPADRAYSLMGILGVSLSPIDDENLAEAMKRVLDEVDKQNKCLQDLCPSNPRDDKKRIEETKGGLLAGAYRWVLDNNTFQQWQQDPESRLLWVKGDPGKGKTMLLCGIIDELQNLTPKPTLFSYFFCQATDTRINSATAVLRGLLYMLVHRQPSLASHVRKKHDHAGKSLFEDANAWVALTEIFADVLQDAGLGTTCLIIDALDECATDLPKLLSFIAKHSSASSRVKWIVSSRNWPDIEEELERAEHEMRLSLELNAESVAAAVDVFIRQKVCRLAQEKHYTPEVQDA
;
A
#
# COMPACT_ATOMS: atom_id res chain seq x y z
N MET A 1 -11.71 -3.59 -2.05
CA MET A 1 -12.98 -3.53 -2.82
C MET A 1 -13.39 -4.93 -3.20
N SER A 2 -14.69 -5.18 -3.24
CA SER A 2 -15.25 -6.46 -3.70
C SER A 2 -14.67 -6.82 -5.08
N ARG A 3 -14.51 -8.13 -5.35
CA ARG A 3 -13.89 -8.73 -6.55
C ARG A 3 -14.47 -8.26 -7.89
N TRP A 4 -15.56 -7.48 -7.86
CA TRP A 4 -16.40 -7.11 -9.00
C TRP A 4 -16.07 -5.74 -9.62
N TYR A 5 -15.34 -4.87 -8.92
CA TYR A 5 -15.04 -3.51 -9.38
C TYR A 5 -13.53 -3.26 -9.51
N GLY A 6 -12.85 -4.12 -10.27
CA GLY A 6 -11.44 -3.96 -10.63
C GLY A 6 -11.20 -2.75 -11.55
N SER A 7 -9.98 -2.23 -11.55
CA SER A 7 -9.48 -1.00 -12.20
C SER A 7 -9.88 -0.82 -13.68
N THR A 8 -11.12 -0.45 -13.93
CA THR A 8 -11.67 -0.18 -15.27
C THR A 8 -12.25 1.22 -15.29
N MET A 9 -12.02 1.94 -16.39
CA MET A 9 -12.67 3.23 -16.66
C MET A 9 -14.18 3.01 -16.75
N GLN A 10 -14.95 3.66 -15.89
CA GLN A 10 -16.41 3.57 -15.92
C GLN A 10 -17.02 4.87 -16.47
N ARG A 11 -17.94 4.72 -17.43
CA ARG A 11 -18.69 5.83 -18.02
C ARG A 11 -20.14 5.75 -17.58
N TYR A 12 -20.63 6.82 -16.97
CA TYR A 12 -22.00 6.90 -16.50
C TYR A 12 -22.80 7.94 -17.26
N PHE A 13 -23.96 7.51 -17.76
CA PHE A 13 -24.95 8.36 -18.41
C PHE A 13 -26.12 8.58 -17.45
N TYR A 14 -26.47 9.83 -17.19
CA TYR A 14 -27.60 10.16 -16.31
C TYR A 14 -28.94 9.96 -17.02
N SER A 15 -29.87 9.27 -16.36
CA SER A 15 -31.23 9.08 -16.85
C SER A 15 -32.23 9.88 -16.00
N ARG A 16 -32.91 10.79 -16.72
CA ARG A 16 -33.98 11.75 -16.37
C ARG A 16 -33.55 13.09 -15.73
N ASP A 17 -34.11 14.13 -16.34
CA ASP A 17 -34.32 15.52 -15.89
C ASP A 17 -33.16 16.51 -15.89
N VAL A 18 -32.36 16.54 -16.97
CA VAL A 18 -31.61 17.74 -17.33
C VAL A 18 -31.78 18.02 -18.81
N LEU A 19 -32.74 18.88 -19.16
CA LEU A 19 -32.81 19.44 -20.51
C LEU A 19 -31.58 20.33 -20.70
N CYS A 20 -30.62 19.85 -21.48
CA CYS A 20 -29.51 20.67 -21.95
C CYS A 20 -30.01 21.65 -23.02
N THR A 21 -30.56 22.80 -22.61
CA THR A 21 -30.65 23.94 -23.50
C THR A 21 -29.44 24.87 -23.34
N SER A 22 -29.02 25.35 -24.50
CA SER A 22 -28.28 26.56 -24.80
C SER A 22 -26.75 26.52 -24.92
N VAL A 23 -26.38 27.02 -26.11
CA VAL A 23 -25.12 27.62 -26.54
C VAL A 23 -24.76 28.77 -25.59
N GLY A 24 -23.60 28.71 -24.96
CA GLY A 24 -23.07 29.76 -24.08
C GLY A 24 -21.87 29.27 -23.25
N SER A 25 -20.69 29.84 -23.49
CA SER A 25 -19.39 29.36 -23.02
C SER A 25 -18.93 30.06 -21.73
N ASP A 26 -19.56 29.77 -20.59
CA ASP A 26 -19.07 30.18 -19.26
C ASP A 26 -18.80 28.97 -18.35
N LEU A 27 -17.55 28.84 -17.88
CA LEU A 27 -17.10 27.73 -17.02
C LEU A 27 -17.85 27.64 -15.68
N ILE A 28 -18.23 28.78 -15.11
CA ILE A 28 -18.99 28.84 -13.85
C ILE A 28 -20.41 28.29 -14.06
N GLN A 29 -21.05 28.67 -15.16
CA GLN A 29 -22.40 28.20 -15.52
C GLN A 29 -22.38 26.69 -15.83
N SER A 30 -21.31 26.20 -16.46
CA SER A 30 -21.09 24.77 -16.71
C SER A 30 -20.97 23.95 -15.42
N LYS A 31 -20.19 24.40 -14.43
CA LYS A 31 -20.06 23.71 -13.14
C LYS A 31 -21.36 23.71 -12.32
N GLN A 32 -22.07 24.84 -12.32
CA GLN A 32 -23.37 24.95 -11.65
C GLN A 32 -24.38 23.96 -12.26
N LYS A 33 -24.40 23.84 -13.58
CA LYS A 33 -25.25 22.90 -14.33
C LYS A 33 -24.88 21.45 -14.06
N ALA A 34 -23.58 21.13 -14.04
CA ALA A 34 -23.09 19.81 -13.68
C ALA A 34 -23.54 19.44 -12.26
N LYS A 35 -23.32 20.31 -11.27
CA LYS A 35 -23.76 20.09 -9.88
C LYS A 35 -25.25 19.79 -9.77
N LEU A 36 -26.10 20.54 -10.48
CA LEU A 36 -27.55 20.31 -10.48
C LEU A 36 -27.89 18.93 -11.07
N ALA A 37 -27.21 18.53 -12.15
CA ALA A 37 -27.36 17.23 -12.78
C ALA A 37 -26.95 16.08 -11.84
N LEU A 38 -25.83 16.24 -11.11
CA LEU A 38 -25.38 15.26 -10.12
C LEU A 38 -26.42 15.12 -9.00
N LYS A 39 -26.90 16.24 -8.45
CA LYS A 39 -27.86 16.26 -7.33
C LYS A 39 -29.20 15.60 -7.68
N ASN A 40 -29.69 15.79 -8.89
CA ASN A 40 -30.97 15.22 -9.34
C ASN A 40 -30.87 13.78 -9.83
N SER A 41 -29.65 13.25 -9.98
CA SER A 41 -29.43 11.91 -10.50
C SER A 41 -29.70 10.84 -9.45
N ARG A 42 -30.59 9.89 -9.80
CA ARG A 42 -30.83 8.68 -9.01
C ARG A 42 -29.60 7.79 -8.83
N TRP A 43 -28.54 7.97 -9.64
CA TRP A 43 -27.31 7.19 -9.48
C TRP A 43 -26.62 7.51 -8.15
N PHE A 44 -26.61 8.77 -7.71
CA PHE A 44 -25.99 9.17 -6.44
C PHE A 44 -26.82 8.78 -5.21
N THR A 45 -28.09 8.42 -5.39
CA THR A 45 -28.98 8.00 -4.30
C THR A 45 -29.08 6.48 -4.14
N ARG A 46 -28.39 5.68 -4.97
CA ARG A 46 -28.35 4.21 -4.84
C ARG A 46 -27.20 3.78 -3.91
N GLY A 47 -27.42 2.74 -3.11
CA GLY A 47 -26.38 2.21 -2.21
C GLY A 47 -25.12 1.74 -2.93
N TRP A 48 -25.27 0.74 -3.81
CA TRP A 48 -24.15 0.07 -4.50
C TRP A 48 -23.29 0.95 -5.41
N THR A 49 -23.82 2.09 -5.87
CA THR A 49 -23.07 3.02 -6.73
C THR A 49 -21.94 3.74 -5.99
N LEU A 50 -21.86 3.59 -4.66
CA LEU A 50 -20.77 4.13 -3.86
C LEU A 50 -19.43 3.42 -4.18
N GLN A 51 -19.44 2.10 -4.33
CA GLN A 51 -18.25 1.34 -4.74
C GLN A 51 -17.88 1.63 -6.20
N GLU A 52 -18.88 1.79 -7.06
CA GLU A 52 -18.71 2.21 -8.47
C GLU A 52 -18.07 3.60 -8.60
N LEU A 53 -18.34 4.52 -7.68
CA LEU A 53 -17.71 5.84 -7.67
C LEU A 53 -16.26 5.79 -7.18
N LEU A 54 -16.03 5.03 -6.10
CA LEU A 54 -14.76 5.03 -5.38
C LEU A 54 -13.71 4.09 -5.99
N ALA A 55 -14.12 2.95 -6.55
CA ALA A 55 -13.18 1.93 -7.01
C ALA A 55 -12.39 2.27 -8.28
N PRO A 56 -13.00 2.84 -9.34
CA PRO A 56 -12.27 3.24 -10.53
C PRO A 56 -11.37 4.45 -10.29
N SER A 57 -10.21 4.50 -10.95
CA SER A 57 -9.37 5.71 -11.00
C SER A 57 -10.04 6.83 -11.79
N ILE A 58 -10.80 6.47 -12.83
CA ILE A 58 -11.48 7.41 -13.72
C ILE A 58 -12.96 7.05 -13.79
N VAL A 59 -13.80 8.02 -13.45
CA VAL A 59 -15.25 7.97 -13.65
C VAL A 59 -15.65 9.19 -14.44
N GLU A 60 -16.24 8.99 -15.62
CA GLU A 60 -16.72 10.07 -16.48
C GLU A 60 -18.24 10.23 -16.35
N PHE A 61 -18.69 11.48 -16.29
CA PHE A 61 -20.08 11.84 -16.10
C PHE A 61 -20.65 12.49 -17.37
N PHE A 62 -21.76 11.94 -17.86
CA PHE A 62 -22.43 12.41 -19.07
C PHE A 62 -23.87 12.79 -18.79
N SER A 63 -24.31 13.89 -19.39
CA SER A 63 -25.74 14.24 -19.49
C SER A 63 -26.53 13.18 -20.26
N LYS A 64 -27.85 13.26 -20.17
CA LYS A 64 -28.77 12.37 -20.90
C LYS A 64 -28.56 12.48 -22.42
N GLU A 65 -28.19 13.66 -22.91
CA GLU A 65 -27.95 13.95 -24.32
C GLU A 65 -26.55 13.48 -24.80
N GLY A 66 -25.77 12.85 -23.92
CA GLY A 66 -24.42 12.35 -24.24
C GLY A 66 -23.34 13.42 -24.16
N THR A 67 -23.64 14.65 -23.73
CA THR A 67 -22.63 15.68 -23.48
C THR A 67 -21.85 15.35 -22.21
N LYS A 68 -20.51 15.31 -22.31
CA LYS A 68 -19.61 15.14 -21.15
C LYS A 68 -19.74 16.33 -20.22
N LEU A 69 -20.10 16.07 -18.97
CA LEU A 69 -20.21 17.08 -17.91
C LEU A 69 -18.89 17.28 -17.18
N GLY A 70 -18.08 16.22 -17.09
CA GLY A 70 -16.80 16.20 -16.41
C GLY A 70 -16.42 14.78 -16.00
N ASP A 71 -15.47 14.67 -15.09
CA ASP A 71 -15.05 13.42 -14.45
C ASP A 71 -14.96 13.60 -12.93
N LYS A 72 -14.76 12.48 -12.21
CA LYS A 72 -14.68 12.46 -10.74
C LYS A 72 -13.69 13.47 -10.15
N LEU A 73 -12.56 13.71 -10.82
CA LEU A 73 -11.52 14.60 -10.33
C LEU A 73 -11.86 16.08 -10.62
N SER A 74 -12.26 16.38 -11.84
CA SER A 74 -12.65 17.73 -12.27
C SER A 74 -13.91 18.25 -11.57
N LEU A 75 -14.80 17.35 -11.14
CA LEU A 75 -16.02 17.65 -10.38
C LEU A 75 -15.95 17.18 -8.91
N ALA A 76 -14.75 16.98 -8.34
CA ALA A 76 -14.60 16.42 -7.00
C ALA A 76 -15.33 17.23 -5.92
N LYS A 77 -15.38 18.56 -6.04
CA LYS A 77 -16.10 19.43 -5.10
C LYS A 77 -17.60 19.21 -5.18
N GLU A 78 -18.15 19.20 -6.39
CA GLU A 78 -19.57 19.02 -6.63
C GLU A 78 -20.03 17.60 -6.22
N VAL A 79 -19.21 16.58 -6.49
CA VAL A 79 -19.46 15.20 -6.04
C VAL A 79 -19.40 15.09 -4.52
N CYS A 80 -18.41 15.73 -3.87
CA CYS A 80 -18.31 15.78 -2.41
C CYS A 80 -19.56 16.40 -1.79
N GLU A 81 -20.07 17.51 -2.33
CA GLU A 81 -21.27 18.19 -1.83
C GLU A 81 -22.55 17.34 -1.98
N VAL A 82 -22.63 16.49 -3.02
CA VAL A 82 -23.80 15.62 -3.26
C VAL A 82 -23.74 14.33 -2.45
N THR A 83 -22.53 13.81 -2.19
CA THR A 83 -22.35 12.47 -1.62
C THR A 83 -21.88 12.45 -0.17
N GLY A 84 -21.33 13.56 0.33
CA GLY A 84 -20.63 13.60 1.62
C GLY A 84 -19.26 12.94 1.61
N ILE A 85 -18.80 12.39 0.48
CA ILE A 85 -17.49 11.76 0.35
C ILE A 85 -16.43 12.84 0.20
N SER A 86 -15.41 12.81 1.06
CA SER A 86 -14.34 13.80 1.06
C SER A 86 -13.56 13.82 -0.26
N SER A 87 -13.10 15.00 -0.69
CA SER A 87 -12.31 15.14 -1.92
C SER A 87 -11.07 14.23 -1.96
N PRO A 88 -10.30 14.03 -0.87
CA PRO A 88 -9.18 13.09 -0.87
C PRO A 88 -9.62 11.65 -1.19
N ALA A 89 -10.75 11.17 -0.66
CA ALA A 89 -11.27 9.85 -0.97
C ALA A 89 -11.67 9.73 -2.47
N LEU A 90 -12.28 10.78 -3.03
CA LEU A 90 -12.61 10.83 -4.47
C LEU A 90 -11.36 10.85 -5.37
N GLN A 91 -10.27 11.43 -4.87
CA GLN A 91 -8.97 11.50 -5.55
C GLN A 91 -8.18 10.19 -5.49
N GLY A 92 -8.65 9.19 -4.74
CA GLY A 92 -8.05 7.87 -4.67
C GLY A 92 -7.13 7.66 -3.46
N GLU A 93 -7.18 8.52 -2.44
CA GLU A 93 -6.57 8.21 -1.15
C GLU A 93 -7.07 6.85 -0.64
N PRO A 94 -6.18 6.00 -0.07
CA PRO A 94 -6.58 4.73 0.49
C PRO A 94 -7.73 4.87 1.49
N LEU A 95 -8.78 4.05 1.33
CA LEU A 95 -9.96 4.12 2.21
C LEU A 95 -9.62 3.85 3.69
N SER A 96 -8.50 3.18 3.97
CA SER A 96 -7.99 2.96 5.33
C SER A 96 -7.52 4.24 6.04
N ASN A 97 -7.30 5.34 5.31
CA ASN A 97 -6.95 6.65 5.87
C ASN A 97 -8.16 7.36 6.50
N PHE A 98 -9.40 6.89 6.22
CA PHE A 98 -10.63 7.48 6.73
C PHE A 98 -11.21 6.63 7.86
N SER A 99 -11.75 7.30 8.89
CA SER A 99 -12.34 6.61 10.03
C SER A 99 -13.50 5.71 9.60
N VAL A 100 -13.77 4.65 10.37
CA VAL A 100 -14.95 3.79 10.14
C VAL A 100 -16.23 4.63 10.17
N HIS A 101 -16.31 5.56 11.12
CA HIS A 101 -17.45 6.46 11.27
C HIS A 101 -17.69 7.31 10.01
N GLU A 102 -16.64 7.96 9.49
CA GLU A 102 -16.73 8.75 8.24
C GLU A 102 -17.15 7.88 7.06
N ARG A 103 -16.57 6.69 6.89
CA ARG A 103 -16.94 5.79 5.79
C ARG A 103 -18.39 5.32 5.87
N VAL A 104 -18.92 5.15 7.09
CA VAL A 104 -20.33 4.81 7.32
C VAL A 104 -21.24 5.97 6.92
N THR A 105 -20.86 7.24 7.15
CA THR A 105 -21.72 8.38 6.81
C THR A 105 -21.96 8.51 5.30
N TRP A 106 -21.10 7.95 4.45
CA TRP A 106 -21.25 7.97 2.99
C TRP A 106 -22.50 7.24 2.46
N ILE A 107 -23.20 6.45 3.31
CA ILE A 107 -24.48 5.80 2.99
C ILE A 107 -25.72 6.59 3.42
N GLU A 108 -25.58 7.69 4.17
CA GLU A 108 -26.69 8.40 4.82
C GLU A 108 -27.78 8.81 3.82
N HIS A 109 -27.39 9.38 2.69
CA HIS A 109 -28.28 9.87 1.64
C HIS A 109 -28.62 8.81 0.56
N ARG A 110 -28.24 7.55 0.78
CA ARG A 110 -28.40 6.47 -0.19
C ARG A 110 -29.52 5.52 0.22
N THR A 111 -30.20 4.97 -0.78
CA THR A 111 -31.35 4.07 -0.68
C THR A 111 -31.08 2.77 -1.42
N THR A 112 -31.69 1.70 -0.94
CA THR A 112 -31.67 0.37 -1.55
C THR A 112 -33.08 -0.20 -1.55
N THR A 113 -33.34 -1.18 -2.41
CA THR A 113 -34.65 -1.86 -2.47
C THR A 113 -34.90 -2.68 -1.21
N ILE A 114 -33.89 -3.45 -0.79
CA ILE A 114 -33.90 -4.20 0.47
C ILE A 114 -33.20 -3.34 1.52
N PRO A 115 -33.82 -3.00 2.66
CA PRO A 115 -33.19 -2.14 3.68
C PRO A 115 -31.82 -2.64 4.15
N ALA A 116 -31.65 -3.95 4.36
CA ALA A 116 -30.38 -4.55 4.77
C ALA A 116 -29.23 -4.31 3.77
N ASP A 117 -29.53 -4.19 2.47
CA ASP A 117 -28.51 -3.92 1.44
C ASP A 117 -27.77 -2.60 1.65
N ARG A 118 -28.33 -1.65 2.41
CA ARG A 118 -27.58 -0.43 2.78
C ARG A 118 -26.31 -0.81 3.55
N ALA A 119 -26.42 -1.72 4.52
CA ALA A 119 -25.28 -2.20 5.29
C ALA A 119 -24.31 -2.99 4.38
N TYR A 120 -24.82 -3.89 3.55
CA TYR A 120 -23.98 -4.72 2.68
C TYR A 120 -23.24 -3.92 1.61
N SER A 121 -23.84 -2.84 1.12
CA SER A 121 -23.16 -1.94 0.18
C SER A 121 -21.93 -1.23 0.77
N LEU A 122 -21.80 -1.18 2.11
CA LEU A 122 -20.62 -0.64 2.81
C LEU A 122 -19.46 -1.63 2.94
N MET A 123 -19.69 -2.94 2.81
CA MET A 123 -18.66 -3.96 3.09
C MET A 123 -17.35 -3.73 2.33
N GLY A 124 -17.43 -3.44 1.04
CA GLY A 124 -16.26 -3.20 0.19
C GLY A 124 -15.50 -1.92 0.53
N ILE A 125 -16.15 -0.96 1.19
CA ILE A 125 -15.63 0.34 1.60
C ILE A 125 -15.01 0.22 3.00
N LEU A 126 -15.65 -0.54 3.87
CA LEU A 126 -15.17 -0.88 5.20
C LEU A 126 -14.05 -1.92 5.15
N GLY A 127 -13.92 -2.65 4.04
CA GLY A 127 -12.85 -3.62 3.81
C GLY A 127 -13.13 -4.99 4.41
N VAL A 128 -14.40 -5.35 4.61
CA VAL A 128 -14.84 -6.63 5.20
C VAL A 128 -15.65 -7.44 4.20
N SER A 129 -15.83 -8.74 4.48
CA SER A 129 -16.64 -9.65 3.65
C SER A 129 -17.54 -10.51 4.53
N LEU A 130 -18.83 -10.54 4.22
CA LEU A 130 -19.88 -11.26 4.93
C LEU A 130 -20.89 -11.80 3.91
N SER A 131 -21.50 -12.95 4.22
CA SER A 131 -22.63 -13.46 3.45
C SER A 131 -23.92 -12.74 3.85
N PRO A 132 -24.68 -12.17 2.89
CA PRO A 132 -25.99 -11.61 3.17
C PRO A 132 -26.97 -12.64 3.75
N ILE A 133 -27.90 -12.18 4.58
CA ILE A 133 -29.03 -12.97 5.08
C ILE A 133 -30.32 -12.35 4.53
N ASP A 134 -31.22 -13.18 3.99
CA ASP A 134 -32.37 -12.71 3.21
C ASP A 134 -33.46 -12.03 4.07
N ASP A 135 -33.52 -12.30 5.37
CA ASP A 135 -34.60 -11.86 6.28
C ASP A 135 -34.17 -10.90 7.41
N GLU A 136 -32.91 -10.46 7.42
CA GLU A 136 -32.46 -9.52 8.46
C GLU A 136 -32.91 -8.09 8.19
N ASN A 137 -33.14 -7.34 9.26
CA ASN A 137 -33.41 -5.91 9.14
C ASN A 137 -32.11 -5.09 9.07
N LEU A 138 -32.22 -3.81 8.70
CA LEU A 138 -31.08 -2.91 8.57
C LEU A 138 -30.21 -2.82 9.85
N ALA A 139 -30.82 -2.83 11.04
CA ALA A 139 -30.06 -2.71 12.29
C ALA A 139 -29.22 -3.96 12.56
N GLU A 140 -29.77 -5.15 12.31
CA GLU A 140 -29.07 -6.43 12.40
C GLU A 140 -27.92 -6.51 11.38
N ALA A 141 -28.20 -6.11 10.13
CA ALA A 141 -27.22 -6.05 9.05
C ALA A 141 -26.04 -5.13 9.39
N MET A 142 -26.34 -3.91 9.85
CA MET A 142 -25.33 -2.92 10.26
C MET A 142 -24.50 -3.44 11.43
N LYS A 143 -25.15 -4.04 12.44
CA LYS A 143 -24.44 -4.64 13.58
C LYS A 143 -23.45 -5.70 13.10
N ARG A 144 -23.86 -6.65 12.26
CA ARG A 144 -22.96 -7.69 11.75
C ARG A 144 -21.79 -7.13 10.96
N VAL A 145 -22.03 -6.14 10.10
CA VAL A 145 -20.98 -5.47 9.33
C VAL A 145 -19.97 -4.78 10.25
N LEU A 146 -20.44 -4.07 11.28
CA LEU A 146 -19.57 -3.39 12.24
C LEU A 146 -18.81 -4.36 13.15
N ASP A 147 -19.48 -5.42 13.64
CA ASP A 147 -18.82 -6.49 14.42
C ASP A 147 -17.69 -7.14 13.60
N GLU A 148 -17.87 -7.31 12.29
CA GLU A 148 -16.84 -7.85 11.41
C GLU A 148 -15.67 -6.88 11.20
N VAL A 149 -15.94 -5.57 11.15
CA VAL A 149 -14.92 -4.53 11.11
C VAL A 149 -14.10 -4.55 12.40
N ASP A 150 -14.73 -4.68 13.55
CA ASP A 150 -14.06 -4.72 14.84
C ASP A 150 -13.16 -5.96 14.97
N LYS A 151 -13.63 -7.14 14.55
CA LYS A 151 -12.80 -8.35 14.50
C LYS A 151 -11.60 -8.17 13.58
N GLN A 152 -11.79 -7.57 12.41
CA GLN A 152 -10.69 -7.31 11.48
C GLN A 152 -9.66 -6.34 12.05
N ASN A 153 -10.11 -5.26 12.69
CA ASN A 153 -9.23 -4.30 13.34
C ASN A 153 -8.45 -4.95 14.48
N LYS A 154 -9.10 -5.78 15.30
CA LYS A 154 -8.44 -6.54 16.37
C LYS A 154 -7.39 -7.51 15.82
N CYS A 155 -7.70 -8.23 14.75
CA CYS A 155 -6.75 -9.10 14.07
C CYS A 155 -5.51 -8.34 13.59
N LEU A 156 -5.69 -7.17 12.97
CA LEU A 156 -4.58 -6.34 12.52
C LEU A 156 -3.73 -5.80 13.68
N GLN A 157 -4.36 -5.41 14.79
CA GLN A 157 -3.67 -4.97 16.00
C GLN A 157 -2.85 -6.10 16.64
N ASP A 158 -3.40 -7.31 16.70
CA ASP A 158 -2.69 -8.48 17.20
C ASP A 158 -1.56 -8.90 16.25
N LEU A 159 -1.78 -8.78 14.93
CA LEU A 159 -0.82 -9.20 13.91
C LEU A 159 0.47 -8.37 13.98
N CYS A 160 0.41 -7.04 14.09
CA CYS A 160 1.62 -6.24 14.18
C CYS A 160 1.45 -5.05 15.13
N PRO A 161 2.25 -4.96 16.20
CA PRO A 161 2.11 -3.90 17.20
C PRO A 161 2.64 -2.54 16.73
N SER A 162 3.53 -2.49 15.72
CA SER A 162 4.01 -1.25 15.11
C SER A 162 3.79 -1.28 13.60
N ASN A 163 3.47 -0.14 13.02
CA ASN A 163 3.29 -0.02 11.58
C ASN A 163 4.68 0.14 10.90
N PRO A 164 5.09 -0.77 9.99
CA PRO A 164 6.39 -0.67 9.33
C PRO A 164 6.64 0.65 8.57
N ARG A 165 5.57 1.37 8.19
CA ARG A 165 5.70 2.71 7.58
C ARG A 165 6.22 3.76 8.56
N ASP A 166 5.80 3.68 9.82
CA ASP A 166 6.25 4.59 10.87
C ASP A 166 7.71 4.26 11.23
N ASP A 167 8.08 2.97 11.18
CA ASP A 167 9.48 2.55 11.32
C ASP A 167 10.36 3.10 10.19
N LYS A 168 9.93 3.01 8.92
CA LYS A 168 10.63 3.65 7.79
C LYS A 168 10.83 5.15 8.03
N LYS A 169 9.75 5.86 8.38
CA LYS A 169 9.79 7.32 8.62
C LYS A 169 10.77 7.67 9.74
N ARG A 170 10.69 6.96 10.88
CA ARG A 170 11.61 7.15 12.01
C ARG A 170 13.07 6.89 11.61
N ILE A 171 13.32 5.83 10.83
CA ILE A 171 14.67 5.48 10.34
C ILE A 171 15.23 6.60 9.46
N GLU A 172 14.44 7.11 8.52
CA GLU A 172 14.84 8.22 7.66
C GLU A 172 15.17 9.48 8.46
N GLU A 173 14.29 9.86 9.39
CA GLU A 173 14.50 11.03 10.25
C GLU A 173 15.77 10.89 11.09
N THR A 174 15.97 9.72 11.71
CA THR A 174 17.14 9.42 12.56
C THR A 174 18.45 9.41 11.75
N LYS A 175 18.40 8.96 10.49
CA LYS A 175 19.56 8.94 9.58
C LYS A 175 19.76 10.25 8.82
N GLY A 176 19.01 11.29 9.19
CA GLY A 176 19.23 12.65 8.70
C GLY A 176 18.49 12.99 7.39
N GLY A 177 17.44 12.24 7.06
CA GLY A 177 16.60 12.41 5.89
C GLY A 177 17.06 11.59 4.68
N LEU A 178 16.15 11.40 3.74
CA LEU A 178 16.40 10.69 2.49
C LEU A 178 16.84 11.68 1.40
N LEU A 179 18.02 11.43 0.81
CA LEU A 179 18.58 12.29 -0.25
C LEU A 179 18.57 11.57 -1.58
N ALA A 180 17.86 12.13 -2.56
CA ALA A 180 17.74 11.54 -3.90
C ALA A 180 19.08 11.20 -4.55
N GLY A 181 20.06 12.11 -4.45
CA GLY A 181 21.39 11.88 -5.02
C GLY A 181 22.20 10.77 -4.34
N ALA A 182 21.79 10.29 -3.17
CA ALA A 182 22.49 9.23 -2.45
C ALA A 182 22.09 7.81 -2.88
N TYR A 183 20.94 7.65 -3.55
CA TYR A 183 20.43 6.34 -3.94
C TYR A 183 20.11 6.21 -5.44
N ARG A 184 19.84 7.31 -6.16
CA ARG A 184 19.33 7.26 -7.54
C ARG A 184 20.20 6.49 -8.53
N TRP A 185 21.50 6.43 -8.30
CA TRP A 185 22.44 5.65 -9.12
C TRP A 185 22.02 4.17 -9.26
N VAL A 186 21.27 3.63 -8.29
CA VAL A 186 20.79 2.24 -8.32
C VAL A 186 19.76 2.01 -9.42
N LEU A 187 19.00 3.04 -9.82
CA LEU A 187 17.99 2.93 -10.87
C LEU A 187 18.63 2.76 -12.25
N ASP A 188 19.85 3.27 -12.42
CA ASP A 188 20.66 3.14 -13.62
C ASP A 188 21.58 1.90 -13.59
N ASN A 189 21.56 1.15 -12.48
CA ASN A 189 22.38 -0.04 -12.34
C ASN A 189 21.81 -1.21 -13.17
N ASN A 190 22.66 -1.84 -13.99
CA ASN A 190 22.27 -2.93 -14.88
C ASN A 190 21.61 -4.10 -14.14
N THR A 191 22.15 -4.50 -12.97
CA THR A 191 21.60 -5.60 -12.17
C THR A 191 20.21 -5.27 -11.65
N PHE A 192 20.01 -4.03 -11.18
CA PHE A 192 18.70 -3.58 -10.72
C PHE A 192 17.69 -3.51 -11.87
N GLN A 193 18.07 -2.94 -13.01
CA GLN A 193 17.20 -2.86 -14.19
C GLN A 193 16.82 -4.24 -14.72
N GLN A 194 17.78 -5.17 -14.78
CA GLN A 194 17.53 -6.55 -15.15
C GLN A 194 16.54 -7.19 -14.17
N TRP A 195 16.80 -7.10 -12.85
CA TRP A 195 15.86 -7.61 -11.85
C TRP A 195 14.47 -7.00 -11.98
N GLN A 196 14.35 -5.71 -12.31
CA GLN A 196 13.07 -5.05 -12.43
C GLN A 196 12.29 -5.53 -13.67
N GLN A 197 12.97 -5.63 -14.81
CA GLN A 197 12.35 -5.88 -16.12
C GLN A 197 12.15 -7.36 -16.42
N ASP A 198 13.09 -8.22 -16.03
CA ASP A 198 13.04 -9.66 -16.27
C ASP A 198 11.92 -10.29 -15.44
N PRO A 199 10.94 -10.96 -16.06
CA PRO A 199 9.97 -11.74 -15.32
C PRO A 199 10.63 -12.81 -14.49
N GLU A 200 11.66 -13.53 -14.93
CA GLU A 200 12.17 -14.69 -14.17
C GLU A 200 13.02 -14.30 -12.94
N SER A 201 13.63 -13.12 -12.98
CA SER A 201 14.33 -12.55 -11.82
C SER A 201 13.35 -12.19 -10.69
N ARG A 202 13.34 -12.99 -9.61
CA ARG A 202 12.41 -12.85 -8.48
C ARG A 202 13.03 -12.23 -7.23
N LEU A 203 14.32 -12.45 -6.98
CA LEU A 203 15.00 -12.03 -5.76
C LEU A 203 16.19 -11.14 -6.10
N LEU A 204 16.21 -9.92 -5.53
CA LEU A 204 17.36 -9.04 -5.54
C LEU A 204 17.98 -9.00 -4.16
N TRP A 205 19.25 -9.42 -4.05
CA TRP A 205 20.03 -9.26 -2.83
C TRP A 205 20.97 -8.07 -2.93
N VAL A 206 20.69 -7.05 -2.11
CA VAL A 206 21.53 -5.86 -1.94
C VAL A 206 22.51 -6.11 -0.81
N LYS A 207 23.76 -6.42 -1.15
CA LYS A 207 24.80 -6.74 -0.18
C LYS A 207 25.82 -5.64 -0.04
N GLY A 208 26.30 -5.46 1.19
CA GLY A 208 27.40 -4.56 1.47
C GLY A 208 27.74 -4.44 2.93
N ASP A 209 28.91 -3.89 3.21
CA ASP A 209 29.43 -3.75 4.57
C ASP A 209 28.62 -2.74 5.41
N PRO A 210 28.79 -2.75 6.75
CA PRO A 210 28.19 -1.74 7.62
C PRO A 210 28.54 -0.32 7.16
N GLY A 211 27.58 0.60 7.24
CA GLY A 211 27.79 2.01 6.91
C GLY A 211 27.74 2.37 5.41
N LYS A 212 27.64 1.40 4.49
CA LYS A 212 27.58 1.68 3.03
C LYS A 212 26.25 2.23 2.51
N GLY A 213 25.28 2.51 3.40
CA GLY A 213 24.02 3.15 3.02
C GLY A 213 22.88 2.24 2.56
N LYS A 214 22.98 0.90 2.71
CA LYS A 214 21.92 -0.08 2.33
C LYS A 214 20.50 0.36 2.71
N THR A 215 20.25 0.67 3.98
CA THR A 215 18.93 1.10 4.45
C THR A 215 18.40 2.33 3.70
N MET A 216 19.25 3.34 3.51
CA MET A 216 18.84 4.57 2.82
C MET A 216 18.63 4.33 1.31
N LEU A 217 19.42 3.44 0.73
CA LEU A 217 19.23 2.95 -0.64
C LEU A 217 17.86 2.28 -0.79
N LEU A 218 17.51 1.34 0.10
CA LEU A 218 16.21 0.65 0.07
C LEU A 218 15.04 1.63 0.31
N CYS A 219 15.18 2.60 1.22
CA CYS A 219 14.17 3.65 1.40
C CYS A 219 13.93 4.43 0.10
N GLY A 220 15.00 4.83 -0.58
CA GLY A 220 14.91 5.53 -1.86
C GLY A 220 14.31 4.68 -2.97
N ILE A 221 14.68 3.40 -3.06
CA ILE A 221 14.07 2.44 -4.00
C ILE A 221 12.57 2.33 -3.77
N ILE A 222 12.12 2.21 -2.52
CA ILE A 222 10.70 2.12 -2.17
C ILE A 222 9.95 3.36 -2.68
N ASP A 223 10.48 4.55 -2.44
CA ASP A 223 9.82 5.81 -2.81
C ASP A 223 9.77 6.00 -4.33
N GLU A 224 10.86 5.72 -5.04
CA GLU A 224 10.90 5.82 -6.50
C GLU A 224 9.99 4.77 -7.15
N LEU A 225 10.02 3.52 -6.71
CA LEU A 225 9.17 2.47 -7.28
C LEU A 225 7.68 2.73 -7.04
N GLN A 226 7.31 3.31 -5.90
CA GLN A 226 5.94 3.75 -5.62
C GLN A 226 5.48 4.87 -6.55
N ASN A 227 6.38 5.77 -6.95
CA ASN A 227 6.06 6.90 -7.83
C ASN A 227 6.08 6.53 -9.32
N LEU A 228 6.93 5.58 -9.72
CA LEU A 228 7.18 5.23 -11.12
C LEU A 228 6.23 4.19 -11.68
N THR A 229 5.52 3.42 -10.85
CA THR A 229 4.74 2.27 -11.34
C THR A 229 3.36 2.69 -11.88
N PRO A 230 3.09 2.53 -13.20
CA PRO A 230 1.80 2.88 -13.79
C PRO A 230 0.69 1.85 -13.46
N LYS A 231 1.07 0.67 -12.95
CA LYS A 231 0.16 -0.33 -12.39
C LYS A 231 0.24 -0.26 -10.87
N PRO A 232 -0.86 -0.47 -10.12
CA PRO A 232 -0.84 -0.45 -8.67
C PRO A 232 -0.04 -1.64 -8.12
N THR A 233 1.28 -1.46 -7.97
CA THR A 233 2.14 -2.42 -7.29
C THR A 233 2.02 -2.23 -5.78
N LEU A 234 1.77 -3.32 -5.06
CA LEU A 234 1.74 -3.33 -3.61
C LEU A 234 3.16 -3.40 -3.08
N PHE A 235 3.55 -2.46 -2.22
CA PHE A 235 4.83 -2.49 -1.54
C PHE A 235 4.61 -2.87 -0.09
N SER A 236 5.27 -3.95 0.33
CA SER A 236 5.32 -4.39 1.71
C SER A 236 6.76 -4.51 2.13
N TYR A 237 7.15 -3.82 3.19
CA TYR A 237 8.54 -3.70 3.61
C TYR A 237 8.69 -3.82 5.11
N PHE A 238 9.86 -4.30 5.53
CA PHE A 238 10.23 -4.43 6.92
C PHE A 238 11.71 -4.08 7.10
N PHE A 239 12.03 -3.34 8.17
CA PHE A 239 13.39 -2.92 8.48
C PHE A 239 13.83 -3.60 9.78
N CYS A 240 14.73 -4.58 9.68
CA CYS A 240 15.27 -5.22 10.86
C CYS A 240 16.17 -4.22 11.62
N GLN A 241 16.06 -4.21 12.95
CA GLN A 241 16.98 -3.45 13.81
C GLN A 241 17.40 -4.28 15.02
N ALA A 242 18.67 -4.67 15.10
CA ALA A 242 19.15 -5.61 16.12
C ALA A 242 18.92 -5.10 17.55
N THR A 243 18.93 -3.77 17.73
CA THR A 243 18.75 -3.08 19.00
C THR A 243 17.29 -2.92 19.43
N ASP A 244 16.32 -3.20 18.55
CA ASP A 244 14.90 -3.09 18.84
C ASP A 244 14.25 -4.48 18.82
N THR A 245 13.91 -4.98 20.02
CA THR A 245 13.34 -6.32 20.22
C THR A 245 11.98 -6.52 19.54
N ARG A 246 11.33 -5.44 19.09
CA ARG A 246 10.06 -5.51 18.36
C ARG A 246 10.25 -5.90 16.90
N ILE A 247 11.44 -5.65 16.34
CA ILE A 247 11.72 -5.75 14.90
C ILE A 247 13.04 -6.47 14.60
N ASN A 248 13.42 -7.43 15.43
CA ASN A 248 14.65 -8.21 15.29
C ASN A 248 14.45 -9.73 15.26
N SER A 249 13.27 -10.21 14.90
CA SER A 249 12.98 -11.64 14.81
C SER A 249 12.32 -12.02 13.49
N ALA A 250 12.49 -13.27 13.07
CA ALA A 250 11.88 -13.78 11.84
C ALA A 250 10.34 -13.69 11.87
N THR A 251 9.72 -13.94 13.03
CA THR A 251 8.27 -13.77 13.21
C THR A 251 7.84 -12.32 13.08
N ALA A 252 8.61 -11.36 13.61
CA ALA A 252 8.33 -9.93 13.44
C ALA A 252 8.36 -9.52 11.97
N VAL A 253 9.32 -10.02 11.18
CA VAL A 253 9.42 -9.78 9.73
C VAL A 253 8.14 -10.23 9.03
N LEU A 254 7.71 -11.49 9.21
CA LEU A 254 6.50 -12.00 8.55
C LEU A 254 5.23 -11.26 9.02
N ARG A 255 5.13 -10.95 10.31
CA ARG A 255 4.02 -10.17 10.89
C ARG A 255 3.91 -8.79 10.25
N GLY A 256 5.02 -8.05 10.16
CA GLY A 256 5.05 -6.72 9.56
C GLY A 256 4.75 -6.73 8.07
N LEU A 257 5.30 -7.70 7.34
CA LEU A 257 5.01 -7.85 5.91
C LEU A 257 3.53 -8.20 5.65
N LEU A 258 2.95 -9.13 6.41
CA LEU A 258 1.53 -9.48 6.32
C LEU A 258 0.64 -8.30 6.67
N TYR A 259 0.96 -7.58 7.75
CA TYR A 259 0.22 -6.40 8.16
C TYR A 259 0.14 -5.37 7.03
N MET A 260 1.26 -5.07 6.38
CA MET A 260 1.31 -4.14 5.25
C MET A 260 0.48 -4.62 4.05
N LEU A 261 0.54 -5.91 3.71
CA LEU A 261 -0.25 -6.50 2.63
C LEU A 261 -1.75 -6.43 2.91
N VAL A 262 -2.18 -6.88 4.09
CA VAL A 262 -3.60 -6.89 4.48
C VAL A 262 -4.14 -5.46 4.61
N HIS A 263 -3.35 -4.54 5.17
CA HIS A 263 -3.77 -3.14 5.29
C HIS A 263 -3.99 -2.49 3.92
N ARG A 264 -3.15 -2.80 2.92
CA ARG A 264 -3.31 -2.30 1.54
C ARG A 264 -4.41 -3.02 0.77
N GLN A 265 -4.55 -4.34 0.97
CA GLN A 265 -5.54 -5.18 0.32
C GLN A 265 -6.36 -5.96 1.38
N PRO A 266 -7.43 -5.36 1.93
CA PRO A 266 -8.18 -5.95 3.05
C PRO A 266 -8.80 -7.33 2.77
N SER A 267 -9.02 -7.71 1.50
CA SER A 267 -9.51 -9.05 1.16
C SER A 267 -8.57 -10.17 1.60
N LEU A 268 -7.26 -9.88 1.72
CA LEU A 268 -6.26 -10.83 2.20
C LEU A 268 -6.40 -11.12 3.71
N ALA A 269 -7.12 -10.27 4.46
CA ALA A 269 -7.37 -10.47 5.89
C ALA A 269 -8.00 -11.83 6.16
N SER A 270 -8.82 -12.33 5.23
CA SER A 270 -9.47 -13.64 5.34
C SER A 270 -8.50 -14.79 5.61
N HIS A 271 -7.28 -14.76 5.05
CA HIS A 271 -6.26 -15.79 5.29
C HIS A 271 -5.74 -15.77 6.72
N VAL A 272 -5.58 -14.58 7.30
CA VAL A 272 -5.17 -14.43 8.70
C VAL A 272 -6.32 -14.78 9.65
N ARG A 273 -7.52 -14.25 9.35
CA ARG A 273 -8.74 -14.38 10.17
C ARG A 273 -9.21 -15.82 10.34
N LYS A 274 -9.02 -16.70 9.33
CA LYS A 274 -9.31 -18.15 9.43
C LYS A 274 -8.77 -18.78 10.71
N LYS A 275 -7.53 -18.44 11.08
CA LYS A 275 -6.88 -18.95 12.29
C LYS A 275 -7.04 -18.01 13.48
N HIS A 276 -6.97 -16.70 13.24
CA HIS A 276 -7.02 -15.69 14.31
C HIS A 276 -8.38 -15.64 15.02
N ASP A 277 -9.50 -15.88 14.33
CA ASP A 277 -10.82 -15.82 14.96
C ASP A 277 -11.02 -16.83 16.10
N HIS A 278 -10.22 -17.90 16.12
CA HIS A 278 -10.24 -18.93 17.15
C HIS A 278 -9.09 -18.76 18.16
N ALA A 279 -7.86 -18.58 17.68
CA ALA A 279 -6.67 -18.51 18.53
C ALA A 279 -6.45 -17.11 19.15
N GLY A 280 -6.99 -16.06 18.54
CA GLY A 280 -6.71 -14.69 18.90
C GLY A 280 -5.22 -14.35 18.81
N LYS A 281 -4.75 -13.53 19.76
CA LYS A 281 -3.38 -13.02 19.80
C LYS A 281 -2.30 -14.10 19.96
N SER A 282 -2.60 -15.25 20.59
CA SER A 282 -1.62 -16.32 20.80
C SER A 282 -1.10 -16.89 19.48
N LEU A 283 -1.89 -16.81 18.39
CA LEU A 283 -1.49 -17.21 17.05
C LEU A 283 -0.15 -16.60 16.60
N PHE A 284 0.18 -15.42 17.09
CA PHE A 284 1.38 -14.68 16.67
C PHE A 284 2.49 -14.65 17.73
N GLU A 285 2.24 -15.18 18.93
CA GLU A 285 3.11 -15.01 20.10
C GLU A 285 3.55 -16.31 20.74
N ASP A 286 2.87 -17.42 20.48
CA ASP A 286 3.25 -18.71 21.04
C ASP A 286 4.42 -19.37 20.28
N ALA A 287 4.85 -20.54 20.77
CA ALA A 287 5.94 -21.30 20.17
C ALA A 287 5.67 -21.78 18.73
N ASN A 288 4.39 -21.82 18.32
CA ASN A 288 3.96 -22.25 17.00
C ASN A 288 3.73 -21.07 16.04
N ALA A 289 3.94 -19.82 16.50
CA ALA A 289 3.70 -18.62 15.71
C ALA A 289 4.42 -18.66 14.36
N TRP A 290 5.67 -19.14 14.32
CA TRP A 290 6.42 -19.28 13.06
C TRP A 290 5.70 -20.19 12.06
N VAL A 291 5.26 -21.38 12.49
CA VAL A 291 4.55 -22.34 11.63
C VAL A 291 3.26 -21.71 11.12
N ALA A 292 2.48 -21.11 12.02
CA ALA A 292 1.21 -20.49 11.66
C ALA A 292 1.39 -19.35 10.65
N LEU A 293 2.37 -18.48 10.87
CA LEU A 293 2.70 -17.36 10.00
C LEU A 293 3.19 -17.80 8.62
N THR A 294 4.07 -18.80 8.55
CA THR A 294 4.56 -19.30 7.25
C THR A 294 3.45 -19.90 6.40
N GLU A 295 2.51 -20.63 7.00
CA GLU A 295 1.34 -21.18 6.30
C GLU A 295 0.41 -20.05 5.82
N ILE A 296 0.10 -19.07 6.68
CA ILE A 296 -0.72 -17.90 6.31
C ILE A 296 -0.06 -17.13 5.16
N PHE A 297 1.26 -16.92 5.24
CA PHE A 297 1.99 -16.17 4.22
C PHE A 297 2.01 -16.93 2.88
N ALA A 298 2.18 -18.25 2.91
CA ALA A 298 2.10 -19.09 1.71
C ALA A 298 0.71 -19.00 1.06
N ASP A 299 -0.37 -19.07 1.85
CA ASP A 299 -1.74 -18.91 1.36
C ASP A 299 -1.96 -17.53 0.71
N VAL A 300 -1.43 -16.47 1.32
CA VAL A 300 -1.50 -15.11 0.76
C VAL A 300 -0.75 -15.00 -0.56
N LEU A 301 0.46 -15.57 -0.67
CA LEU A 301 1.26 -15.54 -1.91
C LEU A 301 0.60 -16.30 -3.07
N GLN A 302 -0.19 -17.33 -2.76
CA GLN A 302 -0.92 -18.14 -3.74
C GLN A 302 -2.32 -17.59 -4.06
N ASP A 303 -2.78 -16.54 -3.37
CA ASP A 303 -4.09 -15.95 -3.61
C ASP A 303 -4.17 -15.36 -5.04
N ALA A 304 -5.11 -15.87 -5.84
CA ALA A 304 -5.29 -15.41 -7.23
C ALA A 304 -5.69 -13.93 -7.35
N GLY A 305 -6.17 -13.32 -6.27
CA GLY A 305 -6.48 -11.90 -6.15
C GLY A 305 -5.32 -11.05 -5.63
N LEU A 306 -4.16 -11.63 -5.28
CA LEU A 306 -2.97 -10.85 -4.93
C LEU A 306 -2.52 -10.01 -6.14
N GLY A 307 -2.46 -8.70 -5.94
CA GLY A 307 -1.90 -7.77 -6.93
C GLY A 307 -0.40 -7.98 -7.13
N THR A 308 0.17 -7.37 -8.18
CA THR A 308 1.63 -7.35 -8.34
C THR A 308 2.26 -6.74 -7.09
N THR A 309 3.17 -7.45 -6.46
CA THR A 309 3.67 -7.12 -5.12
C THR A 309 5.19 -7.12 -5.09
N CYS A 310 5.78 -6.14 -4.40
CA CYS A 310 7.19 -6.11 -4.06
C CYS A 310 7.35 -6.23 -2.54
N LEU A 311 8.04 -7.28 -2.10
CA LEU A 311 8.37 -7.56 -0.71
C LEU A 311 9.80 -7.11 -0.43
N ILE A 312 10.02 -6.28 0.57
CA ILE A 312 11.33 -5.74 0.90
C ILE A 312 11.70 -6.06 2.35
N ILE A 313 12.89 -6.61 2.59
CA ILE A 313 13.43 -6.81 3.94
C ILE A 313 14.81 -6.16 4.01
N ASP A 314 14.94 -5.09 4.79
CA ASP A 314 16.23 -4.46 5.04
C ASP A 314 16.93 -5.10 6.24
N ALA A 315 18.26 -5.24 6.12
CA ALA A 315 19.18 -5.68 7.16
C ALA A 315 18.83 -7.05 7.76
N LEU A 316 18.70 -8.10 6.93
CA LEU A 316 18.48 -9.47 7.39
C LEU A 316 19.49 -9.93 8.45
N ASP A 317 20.73 -9.45 8.38
CA ASP A 317 21.77 -9.73 9.39
C ASP A 317 21.46 -9.16 10.79
N GLU A 318 20.52 -8.24 10.91
CA GLU A 318 20.03 -7.70 12.18
C GLU A 318 18.85 -8.49 12.77
N CYS A 319 18.43 -9.59 12.13
CA CYS A 319 17.48 -10.55 12.67
C CYS A 319 18.18 -11.47 13.68
N ALA A 320 17.94 -11.22 14.97
CA ALA A 320 18.57 -11.93 16.08
C ALA A 320 18.01 -13.35 16.31
N THR A 321 16.75 -13.61 15.97
CA THR A 321 16.09 -14.91 16.24
C THR A 321 15.51 -15.51 14.97
N ASP A 322 15.79 -16.80 14.75
CA ASP A 322 15.27 -17.61 13.65
C ASP A 322 15.65 -17.14 12.22
N LEU A 323 16.76 -16.41 12.07
CA LEU A 323 17.26 -15.97 10.75
C LEU A 323 17.43 -17.13 9.75
N PRO A 324 18.00 -18.30 10.08
CA PRO A 324 18.11 -19.40 9.11
C PRO A 324 16.75 -19.88 8.60
N LYS A 325 15.72 -19.90 9.46
CA LYS A 325 14.36 -20.25 9.06
C LYS A 325 13.78 -19.20 8.10
N LEU A 326 14.06 -17.92 8.35
CA LEU A 326 13.63 -16.83 7.47
C LEU A 326 14.28 -16.91 6.09
N LEU A 327 15.60 -17.14 6.02
CA LEU A 327 16.32 -17.27 4.76
C LEU A 327 15.78 -18.45 3.94
N SER A 328 15.63 -19.62 4.57
CA SER A 328 15.05 -20.80 3.94
C SER A 328 13.63 -20.54 3.42
N PHE A 329 12.81 -19.79 4.18
CA PHE A 329 11.49 -19.37 3.75
C PHE A 329 11.54 -18.45 2.52
N ILE A 330 12.39 -17.42 2.53
CA ILE A 330 12.55 -16.49 1.40
C ILE A 330 13.01 -17.24 0.15
N ALA A 331 14.04 -18.09 0.26
CA ALA A 331 14.56 -18.86 -0.87
C ALA A 331 13.51 -19.81 -1.46
N LYS A 332 12.69 -20.45 -0.61
CA LYS A 332 11.60 -21.32 -1.04
C LYS A 332 10.45 -20.56 -1.72
N HIS A 333 10.14 -19.36 -1.25
CA HIS A 333 8.94 -18.61 -1.68
C HIS A 333 9.22 -17.48 -2.67
N SER A 334 10.48 -17.20 -3.02
CA SER A 334 10.86 -16.22 -4.04
C SER A 334 10.23 -16.54 -5.40
N SER A 335 10.23 -17.81 -5.80
CA SER A 335 9.65 -18.30 -7.06
C SER A 335 8.20 -18.79 -6.94
N ALA A 336 7.59 -18.72 -5.76
CA ALA A 336 6.26 -19.28 -5.53
C ALA A 336 5.13 -18.56 -6.30
N SER A 337 5.35 -17.29 -6.67
CA SER A 337 4.35 -16.49 -7.38
C SER A 337 5.02 -15.57 -8.40
N SER A 338 4.57 -15.65 -9.65
CA SER A 338 5.06 -14.79 -10.74
C SER A 338 4.67 -13.31 -10.59
N ARG A 339 3.81 -13.00 -9.62
CA ARG A 339 3.36 -11.63 -9.32
C ARG A 339 4.17 -10.96 -8.20
N VAL A 340 5.06 -11.71 -7.55
CA VAL A 340 5.79 -11.23 -6.37
C VAL A 340 7.27 -11.12 -6.72
N LYS A 341 7.86 -9.98 -6.38
CA LYS A 341 9.32 -9.79 -6.39
C LYS A 341 9.82 -9.45 -5.00
N TRP A 342 11.03 -9.87 -4.70
CA TRP A 342 11.69 -9.69 -3.42
C TRP A 342 12.92 -8.80 -3.57
N ILE A 343 13.11 -7.89 -2.62
CA ILE A 343 14.37 -7.18 -2.39
C ILE A 343 14.79 -7.48 -0.96
N VAL A 344 16.00 -7.98 -0.76
CA VAL A 344 16.54 -8.19 0.58
C VAL A 344 17.88 -7.47 0.69
N SER A 345 18.20 -6.95 1.86
CA SER A 345 19.52 -6.38 2.13
C SER A 345 20.17 -7.05 3.32
N SER A 346 21.50 -7.19 3.28
CA SER A 346 22.28 -7.68 4.42
C SER A 346 23.77 -7.32 4.31
N ARG A 347 24.53 -7.67 5.34
CA ARG A 347 25.99 -7.84 5.25
C ARG A 347 26.39 -9.01 4.35
N ASN A 348 27.67 -9.02 3.99
CA ASN A 348 28.36 -10.06 3.23
C ASN A 348 28.66 -11.30 4.10
N TRP A 349 27.65 -11.87 4.78
CA TRP A 349 27.85 -13.05 5.62
C TRP A 349 27.69 -14.34 4.79
N PRO A 350 28.65 -15.29 4.87
CA PRO A 350 28.61 -16.53 4.08
C PRO A 350 27.31 -17.33 4.27
N ASP A 351 26.83 -17.45 5.50
CA ASP A 351 25.61 -18.20 5.81
C ASP A 351 24.36 -17.60 5.13
N ILE A 352 24.32 -16.27 4.93
CA ILE A 352 23.25 -15.60 4.20
C ILE A 352 23.40 -15.84 2.69
N GLU A 353 24.63 -15.73 2.18
CA GLU A 353 24.94 -15.98 0.76
C GLU A 353 24.53 -17.41 0.36
N GLU A 354 24.92 -18.41 1.15
CA GLU A 354 24.65 -19.82 0.86
C GLU A 354 23.14 -20.12 0.82
N GLU A 355 22.35 -19.57 1.74
CA GLU A 355 20.91 -19.81 1.76
C GLU A 355 20.17 -19.08 0.64
N LEU A 356 20.56 -17.83 0.33
CA LEU A 356 19.93 -17.07 -0.76
C LEU A 356 20.31 -17.61 -2.14
N GLU A 357 21.50 -18.22 -2.28
CA GLU A 357 21.92 -18.94 -3.49
C GLU A 357 21.02 -20.10 -3.87
N ARG A 358 20.31 -20.68 -2.89
CA ARG A 358 19.33 -21.74 -3.15
C ARG A 358 18.07 -21.22 -3.82
N ALA A 359 17.84 -19.91 -3.83
CA ALA A 359 16.74 -19.30 -4.55
C ALA A 359 17.01 -19.34 -6.06
N GLU A 360 16.01 -19.74 -6.84
CA GLU A 360 16.12 -19.71 -8.30
C GLU A 360 16.17 -18.25 -8.79
N HIS A 361 17.06 -17.98 -9.75
CA HIS A 361 17.17 -16.67 -10.43
C HIS A 361 17.40 -15.48 -9.47
N GLU A 362 18.29 -15.68 -8.50
CA GLU A 362 18.80 -14.66 -7.58
C GLU A 362 19.74 -13.68 -8.29
N MET A 363 19.57 -12.38 -8.03
CA MET A 363 20.39 -11.30 -8.57
C MET A 363 21.12 -10.58 -7.44
N ARG A 364 22.44 -10.37 -7.60
CA ARG A 364 23.30 -9.71 -6.60
C ARG A 364 23.63 -8.29 -6.98
N LEU A 365 23.33 -7.35 -6.09
CA LEU A 365 23.82 -5.98 -6.14
C LEU A 365 24.77 -5.74 -4.97
N SER A 366 26.07 -5.77 -5.24
CA SER A 366 27.11 -5.44 -4.24
C SER A 366 27.42 -3.95 -4.26
N LEU A 367 27.35 -3.31 -3.09
CA LEU A 367 27.74 -1.92 -2.93
C LEU A 367 29.27 -1.73 -3.05
N GLU A 368 30.06 -2.76 -2.74
CA GLU A 368 31.53 -2.74 -2.90
C GLU A 368 31.93 -2.70 -4.38
N LEU A 369 31.25 -3.46 -5.23
CA LEU A 369 31.51 -3.46 -6.67
C LEU A 369 31.03 -2.18 -7.37
N ASN A 370 30.23 -1.35 -6.69
CA ASN A 370 29.75 -0.06 -7.16
C ASN A 370 30.39 1.10 -6.37
N ALA A 371 31.66 0.93 -5.95
CA ALA A 371 32.36 1.87 -5.08
C ALA A 371 32.38 3.32 -5.59
N GLU A 372 32.52 3.54 -6.90
CA GLU A 372 32.49 4.90 -7.49
C GLU A 372 31.12 5.56 -7.31
N SER A 373 30.03 4.84 -7.60
CA SER A 373 28.66 5.32 -7.41
C SER A 373 28.35 5.58 -5.94
N VAL A 374 28.83 4.71 -5.05
CA VAL A 374 28.67 4.87 -3.60
C VAL A 374 29.49 6.06 -3.09
N ALA A 375 30.71 6.28 -3.59
CA ALA A 375 31.53 7.44 -3.25
C ALA A 375 30.86 8.75 -3.71
N ALA A 376 30.35 8.79 -4.95
CA ALA A 376 29.61 9.94 -5.46
C ALA A 376 28.36 10.23 -4.63
N ALA A 377 27.63 9.20 -4.20
CA ALA A 377 26.48 9.32 -3.30
C ALA A 377 26.87 9.90 -1.93
N VAL A 378 27.98 9.46 -1.36
CA VAL A 378 28.53 10.00 -0.11
C VAL A 378 28.92 11.48 -0.27
N ASP A 379 29.58 11.85 -1.36
CA ASP A 379 29.96 13.24 -1.64
C ASP A 379 28.74 14.16 -1.77
N VAL A 380 27.65 13.68 -2.38
CA VAL A 380 26.39 14.44 -2.43
C VAL A 380 25.82 14.62 -1.02
N PHE A 381 25.82 13.56 -0.20
CA PHE A 381 25.33 13.64 1.17
C PHE A 381 26.16 14.62 2.03
N ILE A 382 27.49 14.54 1.97
CA ILE A 382 28.39 15.44 2.70
C ILE A 382 28.13 16.88 2.28
N ARG A 383 28.13 17.19 0.98
CA ARG A 383 27.87 18.54 0.47
C ARG A 383 26.55 19.10 0.97
N GLN A 384 25.48 18.31 0.94
CA GLN A 384 24.17 18.78 1.39
C GLN A 384 24.11 19.01 2.91
N LYS A 385 24.79 18.17 3.70
CA LYS A 385 24.90 18.36 5.16
C LYS A 385 25.74 19.59 5.52
N VAL A 386 26.85 19.80 4.83
CA VAL A 386 27.70 20.98 4.98
C VAL A 386 26.92 22.25 4.63
N CYS A 387 26.21 22.28 3.49
CA CYS A 387 25.35 23.40 3.11
C CYS A 387 24.28 23.69 4.16
N ARG A 388 23.60 22.66 4.70
CA ARG A 388 22.57 22.84 5.73
C ARG A 388 23.16 23.41 7.02
N LEU A 389 24.31 22.88 7.45
CA LEU A 389 24.99 23.34 8.66
C LEU A 389 25.47 24.79 8.51
N ALA A 390 26.03 25.14 7.35
CA ALA A 390 26.45 26.50 7.04
C ALA A 390 25.28 27.49 7.08
N GLN A 391 24.11 27.09 6.57
CA GLN A 391 22.88 27.89 6.67
C GLN A 391 22.39 28.05 8.12
N GLU A 392 22.34 26.96 8.88
CA GLU A 392 21.86 26.95 10.27
C GLU A 392 22.78 27.72 11.23
N LYS A 393 24.08 27.75 10.94
CA LYS A 393 25.10 28.40 11.77
C LYS A 393 25.61 29.73 11.21
N HIS A 394 25.11 30.15 10.05
CA HIS A 394 25.53 31.36 9.33
C HIS A 394 27.04 31.40 9.06
N TYR A 395 27.62 30.27 8.65
CA TYR A 395 29.05 30.20 8.27
C TYR A 395 29.29 30.90 6.94
N THR A 396 30.49 31.49 6.79
CA THR A 396 30.91 32.10 5.52
C THR A 396 31.29 31.02 4.51
N PRO A 397 31.27 31.32 3.20
CA PRO A 397 31.67 30.35 2.16
C PRO A 397 33.07 29.77 2.39
N GLU A 398 34.00 30.57 2.91
CA GLU A 398 35.37 30.12 3.19
C GLU A 398 35.44 29.06 4.30
N VAL A 399 34.52 29.10 5.27
CA VAL A 399 34.40 28.10 6.34
C VAL A 399 33.61 26.87 5.89
N GLN A 400 32.76 27.04 4.87
CA GLN A 400 31.97 25.96 4.28
C GLN A 400 32.81 25.07 3.34
N ASP A 401 33.76 25.67 2.62
CA ASP A 401 34.60 24.99 1.62
C ASP A 401 35.94 24.47 2.18
N ALA A 402 36.25 24.79 3.45
CA ALA A 402 37.42 24.32 4.20
C ALA A 402 37.15 22.98 4.90
#